data_AF-A0A543I7D0-F1
#
_entry.id   AF-A0A543I7D0-F1
#
_cell.length_a   1.000
_cell.length_b   1.000
_cell.length_c   1.000
_cell.angle_alpha   90.00
_cell.angle_beta   90.00
_cell.angle_gamma   90.00
#
_symmetry.space_group_name_H-M   'P 1'
#
loop_
_entity.id
_entity.type
_entity.pdbx_description
1 polymer ?
#
loop_
_entity_poly.entity_id
_entity_poly.type
_entity_poly.pdbx_seq_one_letter_code
_entity_poly.pdbx_strand_id
1 'polypeptide(L)'
;METNRDTVLELYKLAVETADRTSARRGTANAFFLTVQTALTGVTAALPAGNAFTVTAVYLAALLLCGAWWVQLRTYKDLNRAKFATITALETTLPAALFTDEWANRPSGYVDLGLAERVIPYVFAAIHTLAYASMITA
;
A
#
# COMPACT_ATOMS: atom_id res chain seq x y z
N MET A 1 -27.34 30.45 1.08
CA MET A 1 -27.34 29.32 0.13
C MET A 1 -27.89 28.13 0.90
N GLU A 2 -29.11 27.73 0.59
CA GLU A 2 -29.71 26.53 1.18
C GLU A 2 -28.93 25.35 0.62
N THR A 3 -28.04 24.77 1.43
CA THR A 3 -27.28 23.59 1.04
C THR A 3 -28.31 22.48 0.80
N ASN A 4 -28.56 22.16 -0.46
CA ASN A 4 -29.49 21.12 -0.83
C ASN A 4 -28.99 19.79 -0.23
N ARG A 5 -29.75 19.23 0.72
CA ARG A 5 -29.40 18.00 1.44
C ARG A 5 -29.15 16.84 0.48
N ASP A 6 -29.83 16.83 -0.68
CA ASP A 6 -29.62 15.84 -1.72
C ASP A 6 -28.23 16.00 -2.36
N THR A 7 -27.80 17.24 -2.62
CA THR A 7 -26.44 17.52 -3.13
C THR A 7 -25.35 17.08 -2.14
N VAL A 8 -25.55 17.29 -0.83
CA VAL A 8 -24.58 16.82 0.19
C VAL A 8 -24.50 15.30 0.19
N LEU A 9 -25.64 14.63 0.11
CA LEU A 9 -25.69 13.17 0.07
C LEU A 9 -25.02 12.61 -1.20
N GLU A 10 -25.19 13.26 -2.36
CA GLU A 10 -24.49 12.91 -3.59
C GLU A 10 -22.98 13.08 -3.49
N LEU A 11 -22.51 14.22 -2.95
CA LEU A 11 -21.09 14.47 -2.72
C LEU A 11 -20.49 13.47 -1.73
N TYR A 12 -21.23 13.11 -0.69
CA TYR A 12 -20.84 12.08 0.27
C TYR A 12 -20.70 10.72 -0.40
N LYS A 13 -21.70 10.28 -1.18
CA LYS A 13 -21.64 9.02 -1.93
C LYS A 13 -20.43 9.00 -2.89
N LEU A 14 -20.20 10.08 -3.62
CA LEU A 14 -19.04 10.21 -4.51
C LEU A 14 -17.72 10.14 -3.73
N ALA A 15 -17.61 10.84 -2.60
CA ALA A 15 -16.41 10.83 -1.77
C ALA A 15 -16.09 9.40 -1.29
N VAL A 16 -17.09 8.69 -0.76
CA VAL A 16 -17.00 7.29 -0.31
C VAL A 16 -16.60 6.37 -1.45
N GLU A 17 -17.24 6.48 -2.62
CA GLU A 17 -16.93 5.66 -3.79
C GLU A 17 -15.48 5.87 -4.27
N THR A 18 -14.97 7.10 -4.26
CA THR A 18 -13.57 7.36 -4.62
C THR A 18 -12.58 6.87 -3.57
N ALA A 19 -12.95 6.85 -2.29
CA ALA A 19 -12.13 6.28 -1.22
C ALA A 19 -12.07 4.76 -1.32
N ASP A 20 -13.18 4.10 -1.61
CA ASP A 20 -13.25 2.66 -1.85
C ASP A 20 -12.41 2.25 -3.06
N ARG A 21 -12.58 2.91 -4.21
CA ARG A 21 -11.75 2.68 -5.40
C ARG A 21 -10.25 2.84 -5.13
N THR A 22 -9.87 3.82 -4.31
CA THR A 22 -8.46 4.03 -3.93
C THR A 22 -7.93 2.89 -3.08
N SER A 23 -8.74 2.39 -2.14
CA SER A 23 -8.43 1.22 -1.32
C SER A 23 -8.30 -0.06 -2.16
N ALA A 24 -9.22 -0.28 -3.11
CA ALA A 24 -9.14 -1.39 -4.06
C ALA A 24 -7.85 -1.32 -4.91
N ARG A 25 -7.51 -0.12 -5.41
CA ARG A 25 -6.27 0.10 -6.18
C ARG A 25 -5.01 -0.17 -5.35
N ARG A 26 -5.00 0.16 -4.05
CA ARG A 26 -3.91 -0.23 -3.12
C ARG A 26 -3.74 -1.75 -3.08
N GLY A 27 -4.85 -2.48 -2.96
CA GLY A 27 -4.85 -3.95 -2.98
C GLY A 27 -4.24 -4.52 -4.26
N THR A 28 -4.67 -4.04 -5.43
CA THR A 28 -4.10 -4.46 -6.72
C THR A 28 -2.62 -4.13 -6.86
N ALA A 29 -2.19 -2.93 -6.44
CA ALA A 29 -0.79 -2.53 -6.46
C ALA A 29 0.08 -3.42 -5.56
N ASN A 30 -0.41 -3.78 -4.37
CA ASN A 30 0.27 -4.71 -3.47
C ASN A 30 0.45 -6.09 -4.09
N ALA A 31 -0.60 -6.64 -4.70
CA ALA A 31 -0.53 -7.93 -5.37
C ALA A 31 0.48 -7.93 -6.54
N PHE A 32 0.53 -6.84 -7.32
CA PHE A 32 1.53 -6.66 -8.36
C PHE A 32 2.96 -6.70 -7.81
N PHE A 33 3.29 -5.88 -6.83
CA PHE A 33 4.65 -5.84 -6.27
C PHE A 33 5.03 -7.15 -5.59
N LEU A 34 4.10 -7.80 -4.87
CA LEU A 34 4.33 -9.10 -4.27
C LEU A 34 4.68 -10.15 -5.33
N THR A 35 3.96 -10.16 -6.45
CA THR A 35 4.20 -11.09 -7.56
C THR A 35 5.58 -10.85 -8.18
N VAL A 36 5.89 -9.60 -8.52
CA VAL A 36 7.18 -9.23 -9.13
C VAL A 36 8.35 -9.56 -8.19
N GLN A 37 8.23 -9.25 -6.90
CA GLN A 37 9.29 -9.52 -5.93
C GLN A 37 9.50 -11.01 -5.68
N THR A 38 8.42 -11.79 -5.65
CA THR A 38 8.49 -13.25 -5.53
C THR A 38 9.17 -13.85 -6.76
N ALA A 39 8.79 -13.41 -7.97
CA ALA A 39 9.41 -13.85 -9.21
C ALA A 39 10.90 -13.48 -9.26
N LEU A 40 11.26 -12.25 -8.88
CA LEU A 40 12.65 -11.81 -8.81
C LEU A 40 13.46 -12.64 -7.84
N THR A 41 12.90 -12.97 -6.67
CA THR A 41 13.57 -13.84 -5.69
C THR A 41 13.90 -15.21 -6.29
N GLY A 42 12.96 -15.81 -7.03
CA GLY A 42 13.18 -17.07 -7.74
C GLY A 42 14.24 -16.96 -8.84
N VAL A 43 14.21 -15.89 -9.63
CA VAL A 43 15.22 -15.62 -10.67
C VAL A 43 16.60 -15.45 -10.03
N THR A 44 16.73 -14.65 -8.98
CA THR A 44 18.01 -14.41 -8.30
C THR A 44 18.59 -15.66 -7.66
N ALA A 45 17.74 -16.56 -7.15
CA ALA A 45 18.19 -17.84 -6.59
C ALA A 45 18.70 -18.82 -7.66
N ALA A 46 18.20 -18.73 -8.89
CA ALA A 46 18.59 -19.58 -10.01
C ALA A 46 19.70 -18.98 -10.90
N LEU A 47 20.13 -17.74 -10.64
CA LEU A 47 21.19 -17.10 -11.41
C LEU A 47 22.51 -17.84 -11.19
N PRO A 48 23.17 -18.35 -12.25
CA PRO A 48 24.52 -18.86 -12.11
C PRO A 48 25.47 -17.72 -11.73
N ALA A 49 26.62 -18.07 -11.13
CA ALA A 49 27.74 -17.15 -10.96
C ALA A 49 28.20 -16.64 -12.33
N GLY A 50 27.62 -15.52 -12.77
CA GLY A 50 27.84 -14.88 -14.06
C GLY A 50 28.60 -13.57 -13.93
N ASN A 51 28.52 -12.71 -14.96
CA ASN A 51 29.13 -11.38 -14.90
C ASN A 51 28.62 -10.60 -13.67
N ALA A 52 29.55 -10.20 -12.79
CA ALA A 52 29.27 -9.47 -11.56
C ALA A 52 28.41 -8.21 -11.79
N PHE A 53 28.58 -7.55 -12.95
CA PHE A 53 27.75 -6.42 -13.33
C PHE A 53 26.28 -6.81 -13.49
N THR A 54 25.99 -7.88 -14.23
CA THR A 54 24.61 -8.35 -14.47
C THR A 54 23.94 -8.75 -13.16
N VAL A 55 24.65 -9.49 -12.32
CA VAL A 55 24.16 -9.93 -11.00
C VAL A 55 23.83 -8.72 -10.14
N THR A 56 24.77 -7.79 -10.01
CA THR A 56 24.60 -6.57 -9.21
C THR A 56 23.43 -5.72 -9.73
N ALA A 57 23.28 -5.60 -11.05
CA ALA A 57 22.19 -4.85 -11.66
C ALA A 57 20.81 -5.46 -11.34
N VAL A 58 20.68 -6.79 -11.34
CA VAL A 58 19.42 -7.48 -10.99
C VAL A 58 19.05 -7.26 -9.53
N TYR A 59 20.00 -7.44 -8.60
CA TYR A 59 19.73 -7.20 -7.18
C TYR A 59 19.43 -5.72 -6.89
N LEU A 60 20.13 -4.79 -7.54
CA LEU A 60 19.84 -3.37 -7.42
C LEU A 60 18.43 -3.04 -7.93
N ALA A 61 18.02 -3.59 -9.07
CA ALA A 61 16.66 -3.42 -9.59
C ALA A 61 15.60 -3.95 -8.61
N ALA A 62 15.84 -5.11 -8.00
CA ALA A 62 14.94 -5.68 -7.00
C ALA A 62 14.79 -4.79 -5.75
N LEU A 63 15.89 -4.22 -5.26
CA LEU A 63 15.89 -3.26 -4.15
C LEU A 63 15.18 -1.95 -4.50
N LEU A 64 15.40 -1.42 -5.71
CA LEU A 64 14.70 -0.22 -6.18
C LEU A 64 13.18 -0.46 -6.26
N LEU A 65 12.76 -1.66 -6.68
CA LEU A 65 11.35 -2.04 -6.68
C LEU A 65 10.78 -2.17 -5.27
N CYS A 66 11.56 -2.60 -4.26
CA CYS A 66 11.12 -2.55 -2.86
C CYS A 66 10.89 -1.09 -2.41
N GLY A 67 11.80 -0.18 -2.78
CA GLY A 67 11.65 1.25 -2.49
C GLY A 67 10.41 1.85 -3.15
N ALA A 68 10.19 1.56 -4.43
CA ALA A 68 9.01 2.00 -5.17
C ALA A 68 7.70 1.47 -4.55
N TRP A 69 7.69 0.21 -4.12
CA TRP A 69 6.55 -0.39 -3.43
C TRP A 69 6.25 0.34 -2.11
N TRP A 70 7.28 0.60 -1.30
CA TRP A 70 7.11 1.33 -0.05
C TRP A 70 6.55 2.74 -0.24
N VAL A 71 7.05 3.47 -1.25
CA VAL A 71 6.54 4.80 -1.59
C VAL A 71 5.06 4.71 -1.99
N GLN A 72 4.69 3.73 -2.82
CA GLN A 72 3.28 3.53 -3.22
C GLN A 72 2.36 3.25 -2.02
N LEU A 73 2.76 2.37 -1.11
CA LEU A 73 2.02 2.08 0.12
C LEU A 73 1.81 3.34 0.97
N ARG A 74 2.86 4.15 1.12
CA ARG A 74 2.77 5.42 1.85
C ARG A 74 1.80 6.39 1.16
N THR A 75 1.92 6.55 -0.15
CA THR A 75 1.05 7.47 -0.90
C THR A 75 -0.42 7.08 -0.79
N TYR A 76 -0.78 5.79 -0.91
CA TYR A 76 -2.17 5.38 -0.74
C TYR A 76 -2.67 5.58 0.68
N LYS A 77 -1.85 5.34 1.70
CA LYS A 77 -2.20 5.62 3.09
C LYS A 77 -2.51 7.11 3.30
N ASP A 78 -1.61 7.97 2.83
CA ASP A 78 -1.75 9.42 3.00
C ASP A 78 -2.97 9.96 2.23
N LEU A 79 -3.21 9.46 1.01
CA LEU A 79 -4.37 9.82 0.21
C LEU A 79 -5.69 9.33 0.83
N ASN A 80 -5.74 8.09 1.31
CA ASN A 80 -6.94 7.58 1.99
C ASN A 80 -7.22 8.37 3.27
N ARG A 81 -6.18 8.70 4.05
CA ARG A 81 -6.34 9.56 5.24
C ARG A 81 -6.97 10.90 4.89
N ALA A 82 -6.51 11.54 3.81
CA ALA A 82 -7.09 12.80 3.35
C ALA A 82 -8.55 12.64 2.89
N LYS A 83 -8.86 11.57 2.15
CA LYS A 83 -10.23 11.29 1.70
C LYS A 83 -11.19 11.04 2.87
N PHE A 84 -10.79 10.23 3.85
CA PHE A 84 -11.60 9.97 5.03
C PHE A 84 -11.81 11.22 5.89
N ALA A 85 -10.81 12.10 5.98
CA ALA A 85 -11.00 13.40 6.65
C ALA A 85 -12.11 14.24 5.98
N THR A 86 -12.19 14.24 4.64
CA THR A 86 -13.28 14.90 3.91
C THR A 86 -14.63 14.21 4.13
N ILE A 87 -14.67 12.87 4.12
CA ILE A 87 -15.90 12.09 4.37
C ILE A 87 -16.44 12.41 5.77
N THR A 88 -15.61 12.31 6.81
CA THR A 88 -16.00 12.63 8.19
C THR A 88 -16.42 14.10 8.36
N ALA A 89 -15.81 15.03 7.64
CA ALA A 89 -16.26 16.42 7.65
C ALA A 89 -17.68 16.58 7.06
N LEU A 90 -17.99 15.87 5.97
CA LEU A 90 -19.34 15.87 5.38
C LEU A 90 -20.37 15.23 6.31
N GLU A 91 -19.99 14.21 7.07
CA GLU A 91 -20.88 13.54 8.04
C GLU A 91 -21.45 14.50 9.11
N THR A 92 -20.76 15.59 9.44
CA THR A 92 -21.26 16.60 10.39
C THR A 92 -22.54 17.31 9.94
N THR A 93 -22.84 17.24 8.65
CA THR A 93 -24.04 17.86 8.04
C THR A 93 -25.14 16.84 7.72
N LEU A 94 -24.83 15.55 7.86
CA LEU A 94 -25.73 14.44 7.59
C LEU A 94 -26.45 13.99 8.89
N PRO A 95 -27.61 13.32 8.78
CA PRO A 95 -28.34 12.83 9.95
C PRO A 95 -27.63 11.69 10.70
N ALA A 96 -26.64 11.05 10.10
CA ALA A 96 -25.85 9.97 10.70
C ALA A 96 -24.40 10.03 10.19
N ALA A 97 -23.45 9.66 11.05
CA ALA A 97 -22.02 9.72 10.78
C ALA A 97 -21.43 8.31 10.72
N LEU A 98 -21.78 7.57 9.66
CA LEU A 98 -21.53 6.13 9.53
C LEU A 98 -20.06 5.74 9.76
N PHE A 99 -19.11 6.40 9.10
CA PHE A 99 -17.68 6.09 9.21
C PHE A 99 -17.08 6.58 10.52
N THR A 100 -17.56 7.71 11.05
CA THR A 100 -17.15 8.19 12.37
C THR A 100 -17.58 7.20 13.45
N ASP A 101 -18.83 6.74 13.40
CA ASP A 101 -19.40 5.78 14.33
C ASP A 101 -18.72 4.41 14.19
N GLU A 102 -18.47 3.94 12.97
CA GLU A 102 -17.71 2.71 12.70
C GLU A 102 -16.32 2.77 13.33
N TRP A 103 -15.59 3.87 13.13
CA TRP A 103 -14.26 4.04 13.70
C TRP A 103 -14.28 4.10 15.23
N ALA A 104 -15.30 4.72 15.83
CA ALA A 104 -15.47 4.80 17.28
C ALA A 104 -15.79 3.43 17.91
N ASN A 105 -16.54 2.58 17.20
CA ASN A 105 -16.97 1.26 17.66
C ASN A 105 -15.99 0.13 17.31
N ARG A 106 -14.80 0.44 16.77
CA ARG A 106 -13.81 -0.58 16.41
C ARG A 106 -13.38 -1.40 17.64
N PRO A 107 -13.22 -2.74 17.50
CA PRO A 107 -12.84 -3.58 18.63
C PRO A 107 -11.47 -3.18 19.19
N SER A 108 -11.31 -3.27 20.52
CA SER A 108 -10.02 -3.11 21.17
C SER A 108 -9.04 -4.15 20.65
N GLY A 109 -7.85 -3.73 20.20
CA GLY A 109 -6.87 -4.61 19.59
C GLY A 109 -6.99 -4.77 18.06
N TYR A 110 -7.81 -3.96 17.38
CA TYR A 110 -7.84 -3.92 15.91
C TYR A 110 -6.43 -3.64 15.34
N VAL A 111 -5.87 -4.63 14.66
CA VAL A 111 -4.59 -4.50 13.96
C VAL A 111 -4.87 -3.94 12.58
N ASP A 112 -4.34 -2.75 12.32
CA ASP A 112 -4.41 -2.12 11.00
C ASP A 112 -3.63 -2.98 10.00
N LEU A 113 -4.33 -3.50 8.99
CA LEU A 113 -3.76 -4.26 7.87
C LEU A 113 -2.59 -3.49 7.22
N GLY A 114 -2.63 -2.16 7.26
CA GLY A 114 -1.58 -1.29 6.76
C GLY A 114 -0.24 -1.43 7.48
N LEU A 115 -0.19 -1.93 8.73
CA LEU A 115 1.07 -2.24 9.41
C LEU A 115 1.73 -3.48 8.81
N ALA A 116 0.96 -4.54 8.60
CA ALA A 116 1.45 -5.77 7.99
C ALA A 116 1.93 -5.52 6.54
N GLU A 117 1.15 -4.79 5.74
CA GLU A 117 1.51 -4.46 4.35
C GLU A 117 2.81 -3.65 4.26
N ARG A 118 3.10 -2.77 5.22
CA ARG A 118 4.29 -1.91 5.20
C ARG A 118 5.59 -2.63 5.56
N VAL A 119 5.51 -3.77 6.23
CA VAL A 119 6.70 -4.57 6.59
C VAL A 119 7.20 -5.37 5.39
N ILE A 120 6.31 -5.77 4.47
CA ILE A 120 6.63 -6.68 3.36
C ILE A 120 7.76 -6.15 2.44
N PRO A 121 7.79 -4.87 2.01
CA PRO A 121 8.91 -4.36 1.20
C PRO A 121 10.27 -4.49 1.90
N TYR A 122 10.32 -4.32 3.22
CA TYR A 122 11.55 -4.47 4.00
C TYR A 122 11.99 -5.93 4.09
N VAL A 123 11.05 -6.87 4.21
CA VAL A 123 11.35 -8.30 4.19
C VAL A 123 12.00 -8.70 2.86
N PHE A 124 11.42 -8.29 1.72
CA PHE A 124 12.04 -8.55 0.42
C PHE A 124 13.38 -7.84 0.24
N ALA A 125 13.50 -6.59 0.72
CA ALA A 125 14.80 -5.91 0.69
C ALA A 125 15.86 -6.69 1.47
N ALA A 126 15.52 -7.19 2.68
CA ALA A 126 16.42 -8.02 3.46
C ALA A 126 16.80 -9.32 2.71
N ILE A 127 15.82 -10.02 2.14
CA ILE A 127 16.06 -11.24 1.33
C ILE A 127 17.05 -10.95 0.18
N HIS A 128 16.80 -9.90 -0.61
CA HIS A 128 17.67 -9.54 -1.74
C HIS A 128 19.08 -9.14 -1.28
N THR A 129 19.21 -8.39 -0.19
CA THR A 129 20.53 -8.04 0.35
C THR A 129 21.31 -9.25 0.87
N LEU A 130 20.65 -10.16 1.58
CA LEU A 130 21.28 -11.37 2.12
C LEU A 130 21.69 -12.32 0.99
N ALA A 131 20.83 -12.50 -0.01
CA ALA A 131 21.12 -13.31 -1.18
C ALA A 131 22.33 -12.76 -1.97
N TYR A 132 22.37 -11.44 -2.22
CA TYR A 132 23.52 -10.81 -2.86
C TYR A 132 24.81 -10.96 -2.05
N ALA A 133 24.74 -10.75 -0.72
CA ALA A 133 25.89 -10.93 0.16
C ALA A 133 26.43 -12.36 0.12
N SER A 134 25.54 -13.36 0.20
CA SER A 134 25.92 -14.78 0.12
C SER A 134 26.62 -15.14 -1.18
N MET A 135 26.21 -14.50 -2.28
CA MET A 135 26.75 -14.75 -3.62
C MET A 135 28.13 -14.13 -3.83
N ILE A 136 28.46 -13.03 -3.14
CA ILE A 136 29.80 -12.43 -3.21
C ILE A 136 30.80 -13.16 -2.31
N THR A 137 30.31 -13.78 -1.23
CA THR A 137 31.15 -14.54 -0.29
C THR A 137 31.42 -15.99 -0.71
N ALA A 138 30.66 -16.50 -1.67
CA ALA A 138 30.80 -17.85 -2.23
C ALA A 138 31.79 -17.87 -3.40
#